data_AF-A0A5C9CA11-F1
#
_entry.id   AF-A0A5C9CA11-F1
#
_cell.length_a   1.000
_cell.length_b   1.000
_cell.length_c   1.000
_cell.angle_alpha   90.00
_cell.angle_beta   90.00
_cell.angle_gamma   90.00
#
_symmetry.space_group_name_H-M   'P 1'
#
loop_
_entity.id
_entity.type
_entity.pdbx_description
1 polymer ?
#
loop_
_entity_poly.entity_id
_entity_poly.type
_entity_poly.pdbx_seq_one_letter_code
_entity_poly.pdbx_strand_id
1 'polypeptide(L)' 'MQELNAEVLAKYRVETLFLPFSQEVFPMAKFNIFQVSLELMNHFLFGITTPKGQKLITKYKQAKKTSI' A
#
# COMPACT_ATOMS: atom_id res chain seq x y z
N MET A 1 13.82 16.99 -1.49
CA MET A 1 13.17 15.81 -0.87
C MET A 1 13.98 15.48 0.35
N GLN A 2 13.35 15.41 1.52
CA GLN A 2 14.03 14.85 2.69
C GLN A 2 14.29 13.36 2.44
N GLU A 3 15.45 12.88 2.85
CA GLU A 3 15.72 11.44 2.83
C GLU A 3 14.78 10.74 3.82
N LEU A 4 14.16 9.66 3.36
CA LEU A 4 13.31 8.85 4.20
C LEU A 4 14.17 7.96 5.09
N ASN A 5 13.83 7.88 6.38
CA ASN A 5 14.46 6.91 7.27
C ASN A 5 13.91 5.50 6.96
N ALA A 6 14.69 4.73 6.19
CA ALA A 6 14.30 3.40 5.75
C ALA A 6 14.06 2.43 6.92
N GLU A 7 14.81 2.54 8.03
CA GLU A 7 14.65 1.66 9.19
C GLU A 7 13.29 1.87 9.87
N VAL A 8 12.91 3.13 10.08
CA VAL A 8 11.62 3.48 10.68
C VAL A 8 10.46 2.99 9.80
N LEU A 9 10.54 3.23 8.48
CA LEU A 9 9.49 2.84 7.56
C LEU A 9 9.39 1.33 7.35
N ALA A 10 10.50 0.61 7.42
CA ALA A 10 10.50 -0.85 7.36
C ALA A 10 9.79 -1.46 8.58
N LYS A 11 10.12 -0.99 9.79
CA LYS A 11 9.45 -1.44 11.02
C LYS A 11 7.96 -1.12 10.99
N TYR A 12 7.62 0.12 10.64
CA TYR A 12 6.22 0.53 10.45
C TYR A 12 5.49 -0.37 9.44
N ARG A 13 6.13 -0.72 8.31
CA ARG A 13 5.52 -1.56 7.28
C ARG A 13 5.23 -2.97 7.77
N VAL A 14 6.13 -3.55 8.57
CA VAL A 14 5.96 -4.89 9.15
C VAL A 14 4.79 -4.89 10.14
N GLU A 15 4.73 -3.92 11.06
CA GLU A 15 3.63 -3.82 12.04
C GLU A 15 2.27 -3.61 11.35
N THR A 16 2.21 -2.68 10.39
CA THR A 16 0.97 -2.38 9.67
C THR A 16 0.53 -3.45 8.69
N LEU A 17 1.37 -4.44 8.38
CA LEU A 17 1.03 -5.56 7.51
C LEU A 17 -0.12 -6.40 8.08
N PHE A 18 -0.30 -6.40 9.40
CA PHE A 18 -1.35 -7.16 10.07
C PHE A 18 -2.67 -6.39 10.22
N LEU A 19 -2.69 -5.07 9.96
CA LEU A 19 -3.90 -4.26 10.08
C LEU A 19 -5.10 -4.79 9.28
N PRO A 20 -4.97 -5.26 8.03
CA PRO A 20 -6.10 -5.82 7.28
C PRO A 20 -6.80 -7.00 7.96
N PHE A 21 -6.11 -7.70 8.87
CA PHE A 21 -6.66 -8.85 9.61
C PHE A 21 -7.40 -8.43 10.89
N SER A 22 -7.17 -7.20 11.37
CA SER A 22 -7.83 -6.70 12.58
C SER A 22 -9.31 -6.45 12.32
N GLN A 23 -10.17 -7.29 12.90
CA GLN A 23 -11.63 -7.15 12.83
C GLN A 23 -12.14 -5.92 13.60
N GLU A 24 -11.35 -5.39 14.52
CA GLU A 24 -11.66 -4.15 15.24
C GLU A 24 -11.55 -2.93 14.31
N VAL A 25 -10.52 -2.92 13.45
CA VAL A 25 -10.26 -1.80 12.53
C VAL A 25 -10.99 -2.00 11.20
N PHE A 26 -10.99 -3.22 10.66
CA PHE A 26 -11.61 -3.59 9.38
C PHE A 26 -12.55 -4.81 9.55
N PRO A 27 -13.80 -4.59 10.02
CA PRO A 27 -14.79 -5.67 10.13
C PRO A 27 -15.06 -6.34 8.77
N MET A 28 -14.97 -7.68 8.69
CA MET A 28 -15.16 -8.42 7.43
C MET A 28 -16.57 -8.26 6.83
N ALA A 29 -17.57 -7.94 7.66
CA ALA A 29 -18.93 -7.66 7.19
C ALA A 29 -19.01 -6.44 6.27
N LYS A 30 -18.03 -5.53 6.34
CA LYS A 30 -17.98 -4.29 5.56
C LYS A 30 -16.78 -4.21 4.63
N PHE A 31 -15.66 -4.82 4.99
CA PHE A 31 -14.40 -4.67 4.27
C PHE A 31 -13.89 -6.00 3.74
N ASN A 32 -13.50 -6.01 2.46
CA ASN A 32 -12.78 -7.12 1.87
C ASN A 32 -11.28 -7.01 2.21
N ILE A 33 -10.74 -8.04 2.87
CA ILE A 33 -9.35 -8.05 3.35
C ILE A 33 -8.31 -7.84 2.24
N PHE A 34 -8.55 -8.39 1.05
CA PHE A 34 -7.67 -8.23 -0.10
C PHE A 34 -7.67 -6.79 -0.61
N GLN A 35 -8.85 -6.16 -0.70
CA GLN A 35 -8.97 -4.75 -1.09
C GLN A 35 -8.28 -3.83 -0.07
N VAL A 36 -8.51 -4.04 1.23
CA VAL A 36 -7.83 -3.27 2.30
C VAL A 36 -6.31 -3.41 2.18
N SER A 37 -5.82 -4.65 2.05
CA SER A 37 -4.38 -4.93 1.90
C SER A 37 -3.78 -4.23 0.68
N LEU A 38 -4.50 -4.24 -0.45
CA LEU A 38 -4.07 -3.59 -1.68
C LEU A 38 -4.01 -2.06 -1.53
N GLU A 39 -4.99 -1.45 -0.86
CA GLU A 39 -4.99 0.00 -0.64
C GLU A 39 -3.88 0.44 0.31
N LEU A 40 -3.66 -0.28 1.42
CA LEU A 40 -2.56 0.02 2.34
C LEU A 40 -1.19 -0.16 1.66
N MET A 41 -1.02 -1.21 0.85
CA MET A 41 0.19 -1.41 0.05
C MET A 41 0.40 -0.27 -0.96
N ASN A 42 -0.64 0.14 -1.67
CA ASN A 42 -0.57 1.27 -2.59
C ASN A 42 -0.12 2.54 -1.85
N HIS A 43 -0.76 2.85 -0.73
CA HIS A 43 -0.42 4.01 0.09
C HIS A 43 1.06 4.00 0.50
N PHE A 44 1.56 2.87 0.99
CA PHE A 44 2.97 2.71 1.33
C PHE A 44 3.89 2.95 0.13
N LEU A 45 3.62 2.31 -1.02
CA LEU A 45 4.45 2.46 -2.22
C LEU A 45 4.48 3.91 -2.73
N PHE A 46 3.34 4.60 -2.77
CA PHE A 46 3.29 6.01 -3.16
C PHE A 46 4.03 6.92 -2.16
N GLY A 47 4.02 6.58 -0.87
CA GLY A 47 4.70 7.33 0.18
C GLY A 47 6.23 7.19 0.18
N ILE A 48 6.77 6.02 -0.23
CA ILE A 48 8.22 5.77 -0.20
C ILE A 48 8.93 6.02 -1.54
N THR A 49 8.19 6.19 -2.63
CA THR A 49 8.78 6.29 -3.97
C THR A 49 9.03 7.73 -4.40
N THR A 50 10.04 7.90 -5.25
CA THR A 50 10.29 9.17 -5.96
C THR A 50 9.19 9.42 -7.01
N PRO A 51 9.11 10.65 -7.59
CA PRO A 51 8.14 10.93 -8.64
C PRO A 51 8.29 10.03 -9.88
N LYS A 52 9.53 9.56 -10.16
CA LYS A 52 9.78 8.56 -11.20
C LYS A 52 9.15 7.20 -10.83
N GLY A 53 9.28 6.78 -9.58
CA GLY A 53 8.64 5.55 -9.07
C GLY A 53 7.12 5.62 -9.09
N GLN A 54 6.53 6.76 -8.69
CA GLN A 54 5.08 6.97 -8.77
C GLN A 54 4.53 6.83 -10.20
N LYS A 55 5.26 7.35 -11.21
CA LYS A 55 4.91 7.14 -12.62
C LYS A 55 4.87 5.66 -13.01
N LEU A 56 5.83 4.86 -12.51
CA LEU A 56 5.85 3.41 -12.74
C LEU A 56 4.67 2.72 -12.07
N ILE A 57 4.35 3.05 -10.81
CA ILE A 57 3.20 2.50 -10.10
C ILE A 57 1.91 2.76 -10.90
N THR A 58 1.70 4.01 -11.33
CA THR A 58 0.53 4.39 -12.14
C THR A 58 0.48 3.63 -13.46
N LYS A 59 1.61 3.50 -14.16
CA LYS A 59 1.70 2.74 -15.41
C LYS A 59 1.25 1.29 -15.23
N TYR A 60 1.76 0.60 -14.20
CA TYR A 60 1.39 -0.80 -13.95
C TYR A 60 -0.07 -0.96 -13.45
N LYS A 61 -0.59 -0.01 -12.67
CA LYS A 61 -2.00 0.01 -12.27
C LYS A 61 -2.94 0.18 -13.48
N GLN A 62 -2.56 1.00 -14.45
CA GLN A 62 -3.33 1.21 -15.68
C GLN A 62 -3.24 0.00 -16.62
N ALA A 63 -2.05 -0.56 -16.83
CA ALA A 63 -1.86 -1.75 -17.66
C ALA A 63 -2.73 -2.93 -17.18
N LYS A 64 -2.84 -3.12 -15.87
CA LYS A 64 -3.70 -4.16 -15.28
C LYS A 64 -5.20 -3.93 -15.53
N LYS A 65 -5.65 -2.69 -15.75
CA LYS A 65 -7.04 -2.38 -16.10
C LYS A 65 -7.37 -2.63 -17.57
N THR A 66 -6.37 -2.67 -18.46
CA THR A 66 -6.56 -2.85 -19.91
C THR A 66 -6.55 -4.33 -20.33
N SER A 67 -6.17 -5.25 -19.43
CA SER A 67 -6.09 -6.69 -19.70
C SER A 67 -7.25 -7.51 -19.13
N ILE A 68 -8.43 -6.90 -18.94
CA ILE A 68 -9.67 -7.58 -18.54
C ILE A 68 -10.80 -7.08 -19.42
#